data_AF-A0A967WUQ4-F1
#
_entry.id   AF-A0A967WUQ4-F1
#
_cell.length_a   1.000
_cell.length_b   1.000
_cell.length_c   1.000
_cell.angle_alpha   90.00
_cell.angle_beta   90.00
_cell.angle_gamma   90.00
#
_symmetry.space_group_name_H-M   'P 1'
#
loop_
_entity.id
_entity.type
_entity.pdbx_description
1 polymer ?
#
loop_
_entity_poly.entity_id
_entity_poly.type
_entity_poly.pdbx_seq_one_letter_code
_entity_poly.pdbx_strand_id
1 'polypeptide(L)'
;MRSILRISALILVLVALALPLAAYAQVPCPDDPTVECYPEAPPYYIVTNRAEAHLTDRPGTGCQPFIMANPDCIDCTNAADPACSVIDVDVDVCQAVMAAAAMPAGDVYEMCCNCITDPAGDWVYRIRYFDGTSCPDPGEWMEGLPPGTGIDLPVPVIIAGAVVLGGGLLAAGLLMRRRSMQTA
;
A
#
# COMPACT_ATOMS: atom_id res chain seq x y z
N MET A 1 -22.60 37.89 -15.74
CA MET A 1 -22.43 36.56 -16.38
C MET A 1 -21.00 36.01 -16.27
N ARG A 2 -19.93 36.79 -16.51
CA ARG A 2 -18.52 36.32 -16.35
C ARG A 2 -18.15 35.79 -14.95
N SER A 3 -18.78 36.28 -13.88
CA SER A 3 -18.48 35.86 -12.51
C SER A 3 -19.00 34.45 -12.18
N ILE A 4 -20.19 34.10 -12.68
CA ILE A 4 -20.85 32.80 -12.41
C ILE A 4 -20.03 31.66 -13.05
N LEU A 5 -19.56 31.86 -14.29
CA LEU A 5 -18.69 30.91 -14.99
C LEU A 5 -17.36 30.63 -14.26
N ARG A 6 -16.79 31.63 -13.59
CA ARG A 6 -15.53 31.45 -12.83
C ARG A 6 -15.74 30.66 -11.54
N ILE A 7 -16.86 30.89 -10.85
CA ILE A 7 -17.20 30.18 -9.62
C ILE A 7 -17.52 28.71 -9.92
N SER A 8 -18.29 28.43 -10.98
CA SER A 8 -18.60 27.06 -11.40
C SER A 8 -17.34 26.27 -11.80
N ALA A 9 -16.39 26.91 -12.49
CA ALA A 9 -15.11 26.28 -12.82
C ALA A 9 -14.26 25.98 -11.57
N LEU A 10 -14.24 26.90 -10.60
CA LEU A 10 -13.52 26.70 -9.34
C LEU A 10 -14.11 25.56 -8.51
N ILE A 11 -15.45 25.45 -8.45
CA ILE A 11 -16.16 24.35 -7.78
C ILE A 11 -15.86 23.02 -8.47
N LEU A 12 -15.88 22.97 -9.81
CA LEU A 12 -15.52 21.77 -10.57
C LEU A 12 -14.08 21.32 -10.30
N VAL A 13 -13.14 22.27 -10.22
CA VAL A 13 -11.73 21.98 -9.87
C VAL A 13 -11.61 21.48 -8.44
N LEU A 14 -12.32 22.10 -7.48
CA LEU A 14 -12.33 21.64 -6.09
C LEU A 14 -12.94 20.24 -5.93
N VAL A 15 -14.02 19.93 -6.66
CA VAL A 15 -14.62 18.59 -6.67
C VAL A 15 -13.67 17.58 -7.31
N ALA A 16 -13.02 17.94 -8.43
CA ALA A 16 -12.02 17.08 -9.07
C ALA A 16 -10.80 16.80 -8.17
N LEU A 17 -10.42 17.75 -7.30
CA LEU A 17 -9.35 17.57 -6.31
C LEU A 17 -9.81 16.79 -5.07
N ALA A 18 -11.10 16.87 -4.70
CA ALA A 18 -11.65 16.17 -3.54
C ALA A 18 -11.94 14.68 -3.80
N LEU A 19 -12.22 14.30 -5.05
CA LEU A 19 -12.46 12.91 -5.45
C LEU A 19 -11.30 11.94 -5.13
N PRO A 20 -10.03 12.25 -5.48
CA PRO A 20 -8.92 11.38 -5.08
C PRO A 20 -8.75 11.33 -3.57
N LEU A 21 -8.94 12.45 -2.86
CA LEU A 21 -8.88 12.53 -1.38
C LEU A 21 -9.90 11.61 -0.69
N ALA A 22 -11.13 11.51 -1.22
CA ALA A 22 -12.16 10.62 -0.70
C ALA A 22 -11.93 9.14 -1.06
N ALA A 23 -11.27 8.86 -2.20
CA ALA A 23 -10.93 7.50 -2.59
C ALA A 23 -9.86 6.86 -1.68
N TYR A 24 -8.93 7.65 -1.11
CA TYR A 24 -7.98 7.12 -0.12
C TYR A 24 -8.62 6.63 1.17
N ALA A 25 -9.81 7.13 1.51
CA ALA A 25 -10.50 6.69 2.72
C ALA A 25 -11.17 5.30 2.55
N GLN A 26 -11.12 4.71 1.36
CA GLN A 26 -11.86 3.49 1.00
C GLN A 26 -10.97 2.39 0.41
N VAL A 27 -9.66 2.39 0.67
CA VAL A 27 -8.80 1.26 0.29
C VAL A 27 -8.98 0.13 1.29
N PRO A 28 -9.16 -1.13 0.84
CA PRO A 28 -9.26 -2.27 1.75
C PRO A 28 -8.02 -2.38 2.64
N CYS A 29 -8.26 -2.59 3.93
CA CYS A 29 -7.24 -2.64 4.98
C CYS A 29 -6.30 -1.42 4.94
N PRO A 30 -6.76 -0.25 5.42
CA PRO A 30 -5.97 0.97 5.41
C PRO A 30 -4.73 0.83 6.27
N ASP A 31 -3.68 1.53 5.85
CA ASP A 31 -2.45 1.69 6.60
C ASP A 31 -2.69 2.67 7.76
N ASP A 32 -2.24 2.34 8.97
CA ASP A 32 -2.44 3.18 10.15
C ASP A 32 -1.11 3.56 10.80
N PRO A 33 -0.46 4.65 10.34
CA PRO A 33 0.82 5.12 10.87
C PRO A 33 0.71 5.65 12.31
N THR A 34 -0.49 5.67 12.90
CA THR A 34 -0.70 6.12 14.28
C THR A 34 -0.69 4.98 15.30
N VAL A 35 -0.71 3.73 14.84
CA VAL A 35 -0.55 2.55 15.69
C VAL A 35 0.93 2.37 16.05
N GLU A 36 1.19 1.94 17.28
CA GLU A 36 2.55 1.65 17.73
C GLU A 36 3.18 0.56 16.86
N CYS A 37 4.31 0.89 16.24
CA CYS A 37 5.06 0.00 15.36
C CYS A 37 6.47 -0.25 15.89
N TYR A 38 7.00 -1.46 15.66
CA TYR A 38 8.37 -1.80 16.02
C TYR A 38 9.34 -1.34 14.93
N PRO A 39 10.30 -0.45 15.27
CA PRO A 39 11.23 0.11 14.28
C PRO A 39 12.43 -0.81 14.00
N GLU A 40 12.61 -1.86 14.79
CA GLU A 40 13.71 -2.81 14.70
C GLU A 40 13.18 -4.22 14.45
N ALA A 41 14.00 -5.05 13.81
CA ALA A 41 13.73 -6.46 13.58
C ALA A 41 14.90 -7.30 14.15
N PRO A 42 14.65 -8.56 14.56
CA PRO A 42 13.35 -9.25 14.61
C PRO A 42 12.41 -8.71 15.71
N PRO A 43 11.07 -8.92 15.61
CA PRO A 43 10.37 -9.71 14.59
C PRO A 43 10.29 -9.02 13.21
N TYR A 44 10.06 -9.81 12.16
CA TYR A 44 9.88 -9.33 10.80
C TYR A 44 8.41 -9.29 10.40
N TYR A 45 8.06 -8.43 9.45
CA TYR A 45 6.69 -8.21 9.00
C TYR A 45 6.63 -8.20 7.47
N ILE A 46 5.65 -8.92 6.91
CA ILE A 46 5.45 -9.09 5.47
C ILE A 46 3.97 -8.85 5.16
N VAL A 47 3.66 -8.00 4.18
CA VAL A 47 2.30 -7.81 3.67
C VAL A 47 2.21 -8.37 2.26
N THR A 48 1.31 -9.33 2.02
CA THR A 48 1.41 -10.20 0.84
C THR A 48 0.55 -9.81 -0.37
N ASN A 49 -0.57 -9.10 -0.19
CA ASN A 49 -1.55 -8.83 -1.24
C ASN A 49 -1.73 -7.35 -1.57
N ARG A 50 -0.63 -6.63 -1.75
CA ARG A 50 -0.66 -5.21 -2.19
C ARG A 50 -0.49 -5.08 -3.71
N ALA A 51 -0.64 -3.88 -4.23
CA ALA A 51 -0.46 -3.58 -5.65
C ALA A 51 1.01 -3.35 -6.04
N GLU A 52 1.87 -3.06 -5.05
CA GLU A 52 3.29 -2.74 -5.23
C GLU A 52 4.14 -3.71 -4.42
N ALA A 53 5.41 -3.89 -4.82
CA ALA A 53 6.36 -4.76 -4.14
C ALA A 53 7.55 -3.95 -3.63
N HIS A 54 7.89 -4.16 -2.35
CA HIS A 54 8.99 -3.52 -1.65
C HIS A 54 9.72 -4.56 -0.80
N LEU A 55 10.58 -5.34 -1.46
CA LEU A 55 11.30 -6.45 -0.85
C LEU A 55 12.75 -6.13 -0.53
N THR A 56 13.35 -5.15 -1.20
CA THR A 56 14.81 -4.90 -1.08
C THR A 56 15.15 -3.50 -0.57
N ASP A 57 14.16 -2.61 -0.53
CA ASP A 57 14.27 -1.22 -0.10
C ASP A 57 13.71 -1.00 1.32
N ARG A 58 13.21 -2.05 1.97
CA ARG A 58 12.62 -2.02 3.31
C ARG A 58 13.32 -3.00 4.26
N PRO A 59 13.43 -2.65 5.55
CA PRO A 59 14.09 -3.50 6.55
C PRO A 59 13.23 -4.66 7.05
N GLY A 60 11.94 -4.71 6.70
CA GLY A 60 11.02 -5.76 7.15
C GLY A 60 10.55 -5.58 8.60
N THR A 61 10.53 -4.36 9.12
CA THR A 61 10.14 -4.04 10.49
C THR A 61 8.63 -3.76 10.58
N GLY A 62 8.09 -3.64 11.79
CA GLY A 62 6.67 -3.37 11.98
C GLY A 62 6.22 -2.01 11.45
N CYS A 63 7.16 -1.06 11.37
CA CYS A 63 6.93 0.24 10.73
C CYS A 63 7.14 0.17 9.20
N GLN A 64 8.14 -0.59 8.74
CA GLN A 64 8.48 -0.73 7.32
C GLN A 64 8.52 -2.20 6.92
N PRO A 65 7.34 -2.84 6.77
CA PRO A 65 7.25 -4.26 6.44
C PRO A 65 7.73 -4.51 5.01
N PHE A 66 8.15 -5.74 4.73
CA PHE A 66 8.30 -6.19 3.35
C PHE A 66 6.92 -6.20 2.67
N ILE A 67 6.87 -5.87 1.39
CA ILE A 67 5.62 -5.79 0.64
C ILE A 67 5.72 -6.68 -0.60
N MET A 68 4.76 -7.58 -0.79
CA MET A 68 4.62 -8.38 -2.00
C MET A 68 3.42 -7.90 -2.82
N ALA A 69 3.58 -7.91 -4.15
CA ALA A 69 2.56 -7.48 -5.09
C ALA A 69 1.67 -8.66 -5.52
N ASN A 70 0.50 -8.80 -4.91
CA ASN A 70 -0.51 -9.79 -5.29
C ASN A 70 -1.94 -9.22 -5.11
N PRO A 71 -2.31 -8.16 -5.84
CA PRO A 71 -3.56 -7.43 -5.60
C PRO A 71 -4.82 -8.25 -5.91
N ASP A 72 -4.69 -9.32 -6.69
CA ASP A 72 -5.80 -10.20 -7.05
C ASP A 72 -6.13 -11.23 -5.94
N CYS A 73 -5.25 -11.39 -4.94
CA CYS A 73 -5.50 -12.25 -3.78
C CYS A 73 -6.45 -11.54 -2.81
N ILE A 74 -7.72 -11.94 -2.83
CA ILE A 74 -8.78 -11.35 -2.00
C ILE A 74 -9.22 -12.25 -0.84
N ASP A 75 -8.90 -13.55 -0.88
CA ASP A 75 -9.20 -14.52 0.18
C ASP A 75 -7.92 -15.19 0.69
N CYS A 76 -7.21 -14.47 1.56
CA CYS A 76 -5.93 -14.88 2.15
C CYS A 76 -5.99 -16.22 2.90
N THR A 77 -7.17 -16.56 3.42
CA THR A 77 -7.38 -17.73 4.29
C THR A 77 -7.72 -19.00 3.52
N ASN A 78 -8.09 -18.85 2.25
CA ASN A 78 -8.48 -19.95 1.39
C ASN A 78 -7.30 -20.42 0.54
N ALA A 79 -6.67 -21.51 0.97
CA ALA A 79 -5.55 -22.13 0.24
C ALA A 79 -5.93 -22.60 -1.18
N ALA A 80 -7.21 -22.69 -1.52
CA ALA A 80 -7.67 -23.03 -2.86
C ALA A 80 -7.86 -21.82 -3.78
N ASP A 81 -7.72 -20.58 -3.29
CA ASP A 81 -7.73 -19.38 -4.14
C ASP A 81 -6.46 -19.37 -5.02
N PRO A 82 -6.58 -19.49 -6.35
CA PRO A 82 -5.43 -19.50 -7.24
C PRO A 82 -4.61 -18.21 -7.16
N ALA A 83 -5.26 -17.05 -6.91
CA ALA A 83 -4.57 -15.76 -6.82
C ALA A 83 -3.74 -15.63 -5.54
N CYS A 84 -4.13 -16.32 -4.46
CA CYS A 84 -3.36 -16.37 -3.22
C CYS A 84 -2.32 -17.51 -3.20
N SER A 85 -2.59 -18.61 -3.92
CA SER A 85 -1.71 -19.78 -3.95
C SER A 85 -0.35 -19.56 -4.63
N VAL A 86 -0.23 -18.50 -5.44
CA VAL A 86 1.04 -18.11 -6.07
C VAL A 86 2.00 -17.40 -5.10
N ILE A 87 1.50 -17.00 -3.92
CA ILE A 87 2.30 -16.30 -2.91
C ILE A 87 3.12 -17.34 -2.14
N ASP A 88 4.44 -17.31 -2.35
CA ASP A 88 5.37 -18.17 -1.62
C ASP A 88 6.31 -17.32 -0.76
N VAL A 89 5.89 -17.03 0.47
CA VAL A 89 6.69 -16.23 1.42
C VAL A 89 8.03 -16.89 1.76
N ASP A 90 8.08 -18.23 1.80
CA ASP A 90 9.32 -18.93 2.12
C ASP A 90 10.36 -18.72 1.01
N VAL A 91 9.96 -18.94 -0.24
CA VAL A 91 10.86 -18.79 -1.40
C VAL A 91 11.15 -17.32 -1.69
N ASP A 92 10.11 -16.48 -1.81
CA ASP A 92 10.22 -15.14 -2.36
C ASP A 92 10.76 -14.11 -1.36
N VAL A 93 10.55 -14.33 -0.05
CA VAL A 93 11.01 -13.40 0.99
C VAL A 93 12.07 -14.04 1.87
N CYS A 94 11.78 -15.16 2.52
CA CYS A 94 12.72 -15.73 3.49
C CYS A 94 14.03 -16.20 2.82
N GLN A 95 13.95 -16.94 1.71
CA GLN A 95 15.13 -17.42 1.00
C GLN A 95 15.73 -16.34 0.09
N ALA A 96 14.93 -15.75 -0.80
CA ALA A 96 15.44 -14.83 -1.83
C ALA A 96 15.89 -13.46 -1.28
N VAL A 97 15.34 -13.02 -0.15
CA VAL A 97 15.61 -11.70 0.43
C VAL A 97 16.35 -11.83 1.76
N MET A 98 15.72 -12.42 2.78
CA MET A 98 16.23 -12.40 4.15
C MET A 98 17.52 -13.23 4.29
N ALA A 99 17.54 -14.44 3.75
CA ALA A 99 18.73 -15.31 3.77
C ALA A 99 19.85 -14.74 2.89
N ALA A 100 19.52 -14.22 1.70
CA ALA A 100 20.48 -13.55 0.83
C ALA A 100 21.14 -12.32 1.50
N ALA A 101 20.40 -11.62 2.36
CA ALA A 101 20.89 -10.50 3.16
C ALA A 101 21.54 -10.92 4.49
N ALA A 102 21.64 -12.23 4.78
CA ALA A 102 22.15 -12.79 6.03
C ALA A 102 21.46 -12.19 7.28
N MET A 103 20.14 -12.01 7.22
CA MET A 103 19.36 -11.48 8.32
C MET A 103 19.38 -12.42 9.54
N PRO A 104 19.28 -11.88 10.78
CA PRO A 104 19.14 -12.70 11.98
C PRO A 104 17.88 -13.56 11.97
N ALA A 105 17.95 -14.75 12.56
CA ALA A 105 16.78 -15.60 12.80
C ALA A 105 15.76 -14.90 13.72
N GLY A 106 14.48 -15.20 13.54
CA GLY A 106 13.39 -14.64 14.34
C GLY A 106 12.00 -14.89 13.77
N ASP A 107 10.99 -14.45 14.51
CA ASP A 107 9.60 -14.58 14.09
C ASP A 107 9.31 -13.69 12.87
N VAL A 108 8.47 -14.22 11.97
CA VAL A 108 8.01 -13.52 10.76
C VAL A 108 6.49 -13.49 10.80
N TYR A 109 5.92 -12.29 10.89
CA TYR A 109 4.51 -12.04 10.76
C TYR A 109 4.16 -11.87 9.28
N GLU A 110 3.50 -12.88 8.71
CA GLU A 110 2.89 -12.78 7.38
C GLU A 110 1.49 -12.23 7.53
N MET A 111 1.20 -11.13 6.86
CA MET A 111 -0.03 -10.38 6.95
C MET A 111 -0.69 -10.28 5.58
N CYS A 112 -2.01 -10.29 5.56
CA CYS A 112 -2.79 -10.23 4.34
C CYS A 112 -4.13 -9.55 4.60
N CYS A 113 -4.63 -8.81 3.61
CA CYS A 113 -5.92 -8.14 3.67
C CYS A 113 -7.02 -9.05 3.12
N ASN A 114 -7.86 -9.63 3.98
CA ASN A 114 -8.94 -10.51 3.57
C ASN A 114 -10.18 -9.71 3.15
N CYS A 115 -10.44 -9.63 1.84
CA CYS A 115 -11.49 -8.79 1.26
C CYS A 115 -12.75 -9.59 0.86
N ILE A 116 -12.79 -10.91 1.10
CA ILE A 116 -13.83 -11.77 0.54
C ILE A 116 -15.23 -11.50 1.13
N THR A 117 -15.32 -11.18 2.42
CA THR A 117 -16.58 -10.91 3.12
C THR A 117 -16.87 -9.42 3.30
N ASP A 118 -15.82 -8.61 3.50
CA ASP A 118 -15.92 -7.16 3.68
C ASP A 118 -15.06 -6.45 2.62
N PRO A 119 -15.63 -5.59 1.74
CA PRO A 119 -14.85 -4.77 0.83
C PRO A 119 -13.97 -3.72 1.53
N ALA A 120 -14.20 -3.41 2.81
CA ALA A 120 -13.27 -2.64 3.63
C ALA A 120 -12.03 -3.45 4.05
N GLY A 121 -12.08 -4.78 3.91
CA GLY A 121 -11.00 -5.70 4.19
C GLY A 121 -10.76 -5.92 5.68
N ASP A 122 -10.60 -7.19 6.07
CA ASP A 122 -10.18 -7.57 7.41
C ASP A 122 -8.70 -7.98 7.40
N TRP A 123 -7.89 -7.36 8.26
CA TRP A 123 -6.52 -7.81 8.44
C TRP A 123 -6.51 -9.22 9.04
N VAL A 124 -5.72 -10.10 8.44
CA VAL A 124 -5.37 -11.40 9.00
C VAL A 124 -3.87 -11.57 8.98
N TYR A 125 -3.34 -12.35 9.92
CA TYR A 125 -1.92 -12.65 9.98
C TYR A 125 -1.66 -14.09 10.42
N ARG A 126 -0.48 -14.61 10.11
CA ARG A 126 0.03 -15.88 10.62
C ARG A 126 1.51 -15.75 10.95
N ILE A 127 2.00 -16.66 11.76
CA ILE A 127 3.39 -16.63 12.25
C ILE A 127 4.19 -17.72 11.56
N ARG A 128 5.39 -17.36 11.11
CA ARG A 128 6.44 -18.27 10.69
C ARG A 128 7.68 -18.02 11.54
N TYR A 129 8.62 -18.94 11.52
CA TYR A 129 9.94 -18.75 12.11
C TYR A 129 11.00 -18.77 11.02
N PHE A 130 11.77 -17.70 10.89
CA PHE A 130 12.92 -17.65 10.00
C PHE A 130 14.16 -18.17 10.73
N ASP A 131 14.79 -19.21 10.19
CA ASP A 131 15.93 -19.89 10.81
C ASP A 131 17.31 -19.33 10.36
N GLY A 132 17.31 -18.29 9.53
CA GLY A 132 18.51 -17.75 8.87
C GLY A 132 18.65 -18.21 7.42
N THR A 133 17.87 -19.20 6.98
CA THR A 133 17.85 -19.71 5.60
C THR A 133 16.46 -19.78 4.99
N SER A 134 15.47 -20.22 5.74
CA SER A 134 14.08 -20.39 5.29
C SER A 134 13.11 -20.16 6.44
N CYS A 135 11.82 -20.10 6.13
CA CYS A 135 10.71 -19.99 7.07
C CYS A 135 9.52 -20.92 6.68
N PRO A 136 9.76 -22.25 6.65
CA PRO A 136 8.73 -23.23 6.27
C PRO A 136 7.62 -23.32 7.32
N ASP A 137 6.55 -24.04 6.96
CA ASP A 137 5.45 -24.43 7.87
C ASP A 137 4.78 -23.25 8.60
N PRO A 138 4.00 -22.42 7.89
CA PRO A 138 3.28 -21.33 8.54
C PRO A 138 2.26 -21.86 9.55
N GLY A 139 2.09 -21.10 10.64
CA GLY A 139 0.99 -21.29 11.57
C GLY A 139 -0.38 -20.98 10.96
N GLU A 140 -1.42 -21.11 11.78
CA GLU A 140 -2.79 -20.78 11.40
C GLU A 140 -2.98 -19.27 11.21
N TRP A 141 -3.92 -18.90 10.32
CA TRP A 141 -4.35 -17.51 10.16
C TRP A 141 -5.15 -17.07 11.40
N MET A 142 -4.82 -15.88 11.90
CA MET A 142 -5.45 -15.21 13.03
C MET A 142 -6.02 -13.88 12.56
N GLU A 143 -7.13 -13.46 13.19
CA GLU A 143 -7.78 -12.19 12.89
C GLU A 143 -7.03 -11.00 13.49
N GLY A 144 -7.04 -9.87 12.78
CA GLY A 144 -6.48 -8.59 13.19
C GLY A 144 -5.05 -8.35 12.72
N LEU A 145 -4.40 -7.38 13.37
CA LEU A 145 -2.99 -7.05 13.15
C LEU A 145 -2.10 -7.73 14.20
N PRO A 146 -0.88 -8.17 13.82
CA PRO A 146 0.08 -8.62 14.80
C PRO A 146 0.57 -7.46 15.69
N PRO A 147 1.10 -7.75 16.89
CA PRO A 147 1.64 -6.73 17.78
C PRO A 147 2.80 -5.97 17.12
N GLY A 148 2.94 -4.69 17.46
CA GLY A 148 4.02 -3.85 16.93
C GLY A 148 3.88 -3.51 15.45
N THR A 149 2.66 -3.55 14.90
CA THR A 149 2.39 -3.25 13.50
C THR A 149 1.60 -1.95 13.36
N GLY A 150 2.26 -0.92 12.83
CA GLY A 150 1.64 0.38 12.50
C GLY A 150 1.79 0.75 11.03
N ILE A 151 2.09 -0.25 10.19
CA ILE A 151 2.07 -0.24 8.72
C ILE A 151 2.21 1.17 8.10
N ASP A 152 3.42 1.59 7.76
CA ASP A 152 3.66 2.78 6.92
C ASP A 152 3.98 2.29 5.48
N LEU A 153 2.96 1.85 4.73
CA LEU A 153 3.15 1.51 3.31
C LEU A 153 3.30 2.79 2.50
N PRO A 154 4.12 2.77 1.44
CA PRO A 154 4.17 3.89 0.53
C PRO A 154 2.85 3.87 -0.23
N VAL A 155 2.01 4.89 0.00
CA VAL A 155 0.74 5.02 -0.72
C VAL A 155 1.02 5.06 -2.23
N PRO A 156 0.36 4.22 -3.06
CA PRO A 156 0.53 4.24 -4.51
C PRO A 156 0.24 5.64 -5.10
N VAL A 157 1.31 6.36 -5.42
CA VAL A 157 1.50 7.31 -6.52
C VAL A 157 0.27 8.17 -6.93
N ILE A 158 -0.39 8.86 -6.00
CA ILE A 158 -1.25 10.00 -6.40
C ILE A 158 -0.41 11.22 -6.81
N ILE A 159 0.89 11.20 -6.53
CA ILE A 159 1.83 12.23 -6.97
C ILE A 159 1.83 12.34 -8.51
N ALA A 160 1.70 11.25 -9.27
CA ALA A 160 1.63 11.32 -10.73
C ALA A 160 0.35 12.04 -11.21
N GLY A 161 -0.81 11.73 -10.63
CA GLY A 161 -2.08 12.39 -10.95
C GLY A 161 -2.08 13.88 -10.60
N ALA A 162 -1.55 14.23 -9.42
CA ALA A 162 -1.46 15.61 -8.95
C ALA A 162 -0.47 16.45 -9.77
N VAL A 163 0.67 15.88 -10.18
CA VAL A 163 1.68 16.57 -11.01
C VAL A 163 1.17 16.78 -12.44
N VAL A 164 0.46 15.80 -13.03
CA VAL A 164 -0.14 15.95 -14.37
C VAL A 164 -1.27 16.99 -14.36
N LEU A 165 -2.13 16.99 -13.34
CA LEU A 165 -3.20 17.99 -13.19
C LEU A 165 -2.63 19.39 -12.89
N GLY A 166 -1.62 19.48 -12.01
CA GLY A 166 -0.93 20.74 -11.70
C GLY A 166 -0.22 21.34 -12.91
N GLY A 167 0.48 20.50 -13.69
CA GLY A 167 1.13 20.91 -14.94
C GLY A 167 0.13 21.35 -16.01
N GLY A 168 -0.99 20.63 -16.15
CA GLY A 168 -2.07 20.98 -17.08
C GLY A 168 -2.74 22.32 -16.75
N LEU A 169 -3.00 22.59 -15.48
CA LEU A 169 -3.60 23.86 -15.02
C LEU A 169 -2.64 25.05 -15.19
N LEU A 170 -1.34 24.85 -14.93
CA LEU A 170 -0.30 25.86 -15.18
C LEU A 170 -0.18 26.20 -16.68
N ALA A 171 -0.18 25.18 -17.55
CA ALA A 171 -0.14 25.37 -19.00
C ALA A 171 -1.41 26.09 -19.53
N ALA A 172 -2.59 25.70 -19.04
CA ALA A 172 -3.85 26.34 -19.39
C ALA A 172 -3.90 27.81 -18.93
N GLY A 173 -3.43 28.10 -17.71
CA GLY A 173 -3.33 29.45 -17.17
C GLY A 173 -2.39 30.35 -17.98
N LEU A 174 -1.23 29.84 -18.39
CA LEU A 174 -0.27 30.56 -19.25
C LEU A 174 -0.85 30.85 -20.65
N LEU A 175 -1.57 29.91 -21.24
CA LEU A 175 -2.20 30.08 -22.56
C LEU A 175 -3.36 31.11 -22.53
N MET A 176 -4.17 31.11 -21.47
CA MET A 176 -5.23 32.11 -21.30
C MET A 176 -4.67 33.52 -21.07
N ARG A 177 -3.56 33.66 -20.33
CA ARG A 177 -2.88 34.95 -20.12
C ARG A 177 -2.32 35.53 -21.42
N ARG A 178 -1.78 34.68 -22.31
CA ARG A 178 -1.28 35.13 -23.62
C ARG A 178 -2.40 35.66 -24.54
N ARG A 179 -3.55 35.00 -24.57
CA ARG A 179 -4.69 35.45 -25.42
C ARG A 179 -5.32 36.76 -24.94
N SER A 180 -5.32 37.03 -23.64
CA SER A 180 -5.89 38.29 -23.13
C SER A 180 -5.03 39.52 -23.41
N MET A 181 -3.73 39.36 -23.69
CA MET A 181 -2.86 40.48 -24.05
C MET A 181 -2.85 40.81 -25.55
N GLN A 182 -3.41 39.93 -26.40
CA GLN A 182 -3.57 40.19 -27.85
C GLN A 182 -4.93 40.82 -28.20
N THR A 183 -5.82 40.95 -27.23
CA THR A 183 -7.15 41.56 -27.39
C THR A 183 -7.29 42.91 -26.67
N ALA A 184 -6.18 43.49 -26.21
CA ALA A 184 -6.09 44.82 -25.65
C ALA A 184 -5.39 45.78 -26.62
#